data_AF-A0A9E3CRL4-F1
#
_entry.id   AF-A0A9E3CRL4-F1
#
_cell.length_a   1.000
_cell.length_b   1.000
_cell.length_c   1.000
_cell.angle_alpha   90.00
_cell.angle_beta   90.00
_cell.angle_gamma   90.00
#
_symmetry.space_group_name_H-M   'P 1'
#
loop_
_entity.id
_entity.type
_entity.pdbx_description
1 polymer ?
#
loop_
_entity_poly.entity_id
_entity_poly.type
_entity_poly.pdbx_seq_one_letter_code
_entity_poly.pdbx_strand_id
1 'polypeptide(L)' 'DPRTRDPQRVLRDVLDNIVSAEAAERDYGVALTTDGRSIDETRTAELRAA' A
#
# COMPACT_ATOMS: atom_id res chain seq x y z
N ASP A 1 -2.70 -10.38 -10.47
CA ASP A 1 -3.49 -9.28 -9.91
C ASP A 1 -2.55 -8.42 -9.06
N PRO A 2 -2.38 -7.12 -9.35
CA PRO A 2 -1.51 -6.24 -8.57
C PRO A 2 -1.81 -6.24 -7.06
N ARG A 3 -3.07 -6.45 -6.66
CA ARG A 3 -3.50 -6.48 -5.25
C ARG A 3 -3.07 -7.72 -4.48
N THR A 4 -2.58 -8.76 -5.16
CA THR A 4 -2.00 -9.95 -4.50
C THR A 4 -0.54 -9.74 -4.10
N ARG A 5 0.07 -8.59 -4.43
CA ARG A 5 1.44 -8.28 -4.01
C ARG A 5 1.48 -8.11 -2.48
N ASP A 6 2.55 -8.62 -1.89
CA ASP A 6 2.83 -8.46 -0.47
C ASP A 6 2.85 -6.96 -0.10
N PRO A 7 1.98 -6.52 0.84
CA PRO A 7 1.94 -5.13 1.30
C PRO A 7 3.30 -4.60 1.75
N GLN A 8 4.13 -5.43 2.41
CA GLN A 8 5.45 -5.03 2.89
C GLN A 8 6.41 -4.73 1.74
N ARG A 9 6.24 -5.40 0.59
CA ARG A 9 7.00 -5.06 -0.63
C ARG A 9 6.59 -3.70 -1.16
N VAL A 10 5.29 -3.41 -1.16
CA VAL A 10 4.76 -2.12 -1.63
C VAL A 10 5.21 -0.99 -0.72
N LEU A 11 5.22 -1.19 0.60
CA LEU A 11 5.79 -0.23 1.56
C LEU A 11 7.26 0.08 1.22
N ARG A 12 8.09 -0.93 0.97
CA ARG A 12 9.49 -0.70 0.56
C ARG A 12 9.57 0.08 -0.76
N ASP A 13 8.78 -0.29 -1.74
CA ASP A 13 8.73 0.41 -3.03
C ASP A 13 8.32 1.91 -2.85
N VAL A 14 7.48 2.23 -1.85
CA VAL A 14 7.14 3.61 -1.50
C VAL A 14 8.28 4.32 -0.76
N LEU A 15 8.90 3.68 0.23
CA LEU A 15 10.05 4.23 0.96
C LEU A 15 11.23 4.52 0.03
N ASP A 16 11.40 3.69 -1.01
CA ASP A 16 12.42 3.85 -2.06
C ASP A 16 12.01 4.87 -3.14
N ASN A 17 10.86 5.54 -3.02
CA ASN A 17 10.28 6.48 -3.98
C ASN A 17 10.05 5.90 -5.39
N ILE A 18 9.90 4.58 -5.51
CA ILE A 18 9.56 3.88 -6.75
C ILE A 18 8.05 3.99 -7.02
N VAL A 19 7.25 3.98 -5.95
CA VAL A 19 5.79 4.06 -5.98
C VAL A 19 5.36 5.19 -5.05
N SER A 20 4.32 5.96 -5.41
CA SER A 20 3.74 6.96 -4.50
C SER A 20 2.73 6.32 -3.55
N ALA A 21 2.45 6.95 -2.40
CA ALA A 21 1.43 6.45 -1.48
C ALA A 21 0.05 6.32 -2.13
N GLU A 22 -0.30 7.26 -3.02
CA GLU A 22 -1.57 7.25 -3.76
C GLU A 22 -1.63 6.09 -4.77
N ALA A 23 -0.51 5.79 -5.43
CA ALA A 23 -0.42 4.65 -6.34
C ALA A 23 -0.46 3.31 -5.59
N ALA A 24 0.14 3.24 -4.39
CA ALA A 24 0.03 2.09 -3.49
C ALA A 24 -1.44 1.78 -3.15
N GLU A 25 -2.23 2.81 -2.81
CA GLU A 25 -3.65 2.65 -2.47
C GLU A 25 -4.46 2.19 -3.69
N ARG A 26 -4.35 2.92 -4.80
CA ARG A 26 -5.17 2.68 -6.00
C ARG A 26 -4.87 1.35 -6.67
N ASP A 27 -3.59 1.10 -6.94
CA ASP A 27 -3.17 0.02 -7.84
C ASP A 27 -2.88 -1.27 -7.08
N TYR A 28 -2.33 -1.18 -5.86
CA TYR A 28 -1.96 -2.34 -5.06
C TYR A 28 -2.92 -2.64 -3.90
N GLY A 29 -3.90 -1.74 -3.65
CA GLY A 29 -4.81 -1.86 -2.51
C GLY A 29 -4.06 -1.87 -1.18
N VAL A 30 -2.98 -1.08 -1.08
CA VAL A 30 -2.16 -0.94 0.13
C VAL A 30 -2.22 0.51 0.57
N ALA A 31 -2.80 0.75 1.74
CA ALA A 31 -2.82 2.07 2.34
C ALA A 31 -1.66 2.21 3.34
N LEU A 32 -1.12 3.42 3.43
CA LEU A 32 -0.05 3.76 4.37
C LEU A 32 -0.60 4.67 5.47
N THR A 33 0.06 4.67 6.62
CA THR A 33 -0.18 5.61 7.71
C THR A 33 0.07 7.05 7.26
N THR A 34 -0.44 8.04 8.01
CA THR A 34 -0.33 9.46 7.66
C THR A 34 1.11 9.98 7.55
N ASP A 35 2.06 9.33 8.24
CA ASP A 35 3.49 9.63 8.12
C ASP A 35 4.16 8.93 6.92
N GLY A 36 3.42 8.08 6.19
CA GLY A 36 3.87 7.35 5.00
C GLY A 36 4.89 6.25 5.28
N ARG A 37 5.09 5.86 6.55
CA ARG A 37 6.20 4.98 6.97
C ARG A 37 5.78 3.57 7.34
N SER A 38 4.49 3.34 7.56
CA SER A 38 3.94 2.05 7.92
C SER A 38 2.69 1.77 7.08
N ILE A 39 2.28 0.51 7.03
CA ILE A 39 1.03 0.12 6.39
C ILE A 39 -0.12 0.38 7.37
N ASP A 40 -1.21 0.96 6.87
CA ASP A 40 -2.49 0.95 7.56
C ASP A 40 -3.18 -0.39 7.25
N GLU A 41 -3.10 -1.33 8.19
CA GLU A 41 -3.63 -2.67 7.99
C GLU A 41 -5.16 -2.68 7.87
N THR A 42 -5.85 -1.84 8.64
CA THR A 42 -7.32 -1.73 8.61
C THR A 42 -7.77 -1.26 7.23
N ARG A 43 -7.20 -0.16 6.75
CA ARG A 43 -7.57 0.40 5.44
C ARG A 43 -7.15 -0.50 4.29
N THR A 44 -5.99 -1.16 4.40
CA THR A 44 -5.52 -2.16 3.41
C THR A 44 -6.48 -3.34 3.31
N ALA A 45 -7.02 -3.83 4.44
CA ALA A 45 -8.02 -4.90 4.45
C ALA A 45 -9.32 -4.47 3.77
N GLU A 46 -9.82 -3.25 4.05
CA GLU A 46 -11.01 -2.69 3.38
C GLU A 46 -10.83 -2.61 1.85
N LEU A 47 -9.69 -2.10 1.39
CA LEU A 47 -9.39 -1.94 -0.03
C LEU A 47 -9.29 -3.26 -0.79
N ARG A 48 -8.91 -4.34 -0.10
CA ARG A 48 -8.73 -5.69 -0.70
C ARG A 48 -9.95 -6.58 -0.56
N ALA A 49 -10.94 -6.17 0.23
CA ALA A 49 -12.21 -6.87 0.35
C ALA A 49 -13.22 -6.48 -0.75
N ALA A 50 -12.95 -5.39 -1.48
CA ALA A 50 -13.75 -4.89 -2.61
C ALA A 50 -13.28 -5.46 -3.96
#